data_AF-A0A250KUG5-F1
#
_entry.id   AF-A0A250KUG5-F1
#
_cell.length_a   1.000
_cell.length_b   1.000
_cell.length_c   1.000
_cell.angle_alpha   90.00
_cell.angle_beta   90.00
_cell.angle_gamma   90.00
#
_symmetry.space_group_name_H-M   'P 1'
#
loop_
_entity.id
_entity.type
_entity.pdbx_description
1 polymer ?
#
loop_
_entity_poly.entity_id
_entity_poly.type
_entity_poly.pdbx_seq_one_letter_code
_entity_poly.pdbx_strand_id
1 'polypeptide(L)'
;MNARSATASMDDAFVIGTDPTLSQRVRREMIDTLVANGGVSAADAEREIASRDFAATFERFFGAMGLSPHRLPDVFAAHLLAMWSIVHQQSLPDRVVAEGVRTQFETLLRGRPEARNAEQRQLIGEALLCESVLSLEAREDAQARDDRKELAQMAESAQRNMLQRQGINLRKTRLGAQGMRRA
;
A
#
# COMPACT_ATOMS: atom_id res chain seq x y z
N MET A 1 -31.17 -20.63 3.07
CA MET A 1 -30.33 -20.39 1.87
C MET A 1 -29.13 -19.54 2.30
N ASN A 2 -27.95 -19.88 1.77
CA ASN A 2 -26.65 -19.81 2.44
C ASN A 2 -26.03 -18.40 2.55
N ALA A 3 -25.90 -17.88 3.77
CA ALA A 3 -25.02 -16.74 4.05
C ALA A 3 -23.53 -17.09 3.84
N ARG A 4 -23.13 -18.35 4.06
CA ARG A 4 -21.75 -18.85 3.86
C ARG A 4 -21.30 -18.92 2.41
N SER A 5 -22.21 -19.11 1.45
CA SER A 5 -21.87 -19.15 0.02
C SER A 5 -21.71 -17.74 -0.57
N ALA A 6 -22.38 -16.74 0.01
CA ALA A 6 -22.24 -15.34 -0.39
C ALA A 6 -20.94 -14.70 0.13
N THR A 7 -20.49 -15.05 1.34
CA THR A 7 -19.19 -14.57 1.87
C THR A 7 -18.00 -15.15 1.11
N ALA A 8 -17.98 -16.45 0.82
CA ALA A 8 -16.89 -17.06 0.04
C ALA A 8 -16.78 -16.46 -1.38
N SER A 9 -17.91 -16.20 -2.05
CA SER A 9 -17.94 -15.54 -3.36
C SER A 9 -17.50 -14.06 -3.34
N MET A 10 -17.62 -13.37 -2.20
CA MET A 10 -17.19 -11.98 -2.06
C MET A 10 -15.72 -11.86 -1.65
N ASP A 11 -15.19 -12.84 -0.93
CA ASP A 11 -13.76 -12.90 -0.61
C ASP A 11 -12.92 -13.19 -1.86
N ASP A 12 -13.42 -14.01 -2.78
CA ASP A 12 -12.79 -14.24 -4.10
C ASP A 12 -12.82 -12.99 -5.00
N ALA A 13 -13.77 -12.07 -4.82
CA ALA A 13 -13.94 -10.90 -5.67
C ALA A 13 -12.77 -9.90 -5.58
N PHE A 14 -11.98 -9.97 -4.52
CA PHE A 14 -10.89 -9.04 -4.23
C PHE A 14 -9.50 -9.66 -4.30
N VAL A 15 -9.39 -10.93 -4.69
CA VAL A 15 -8.10 -11.61 -4.82
C VAL A 15 -7.28 -10.94 -5.93
N ILE A 16 -6.04 -10.59 -5.59
CA ILE A 16 -5.02 -10.08 -6.50
C ILE A 16 -4.50 -11.26 -7.32
N GLY A 17 -4.45 -11.09 -8.65
CA GLY A 17 -3.94 -12.11 -9.56
C GLY A 17 -2.44 -12.36 -9.39
N THR A 18 -1.92 -13.40 -10.04
CA THR A 18 -0.50 -13.79 -9.98
C THR A 18 0.09 -14.01 -11.38
N ASP A 19 -0.41 -13.30 -12.40
CA ASP A 19 0.13 -13.36 -13.75
C ASP A 19 1.57 -12.81 -13.76
N PRO A 20 2.57 -13.63 -14.11
CA PRO A 20 3.97 -13.22 -14.04
C PRO A 20 4.34 -12.10 -15.01
N THR A 21 3.65 -11.97 -16.15
CA THR A 21 3.88 -10.89 -17.12
C THR A 21 3.42 -9.56 -16.55
N LEU A 22 2.27 -9.54 -15.85
CA LEU A 22 1.80 -8.33 -15.16
C LEU A 22 2.72 -7.96 -14.00
N SER A 23 3.18 -8.94 -13.21
CA SER A 23 4.13 -8.67 -12.13
C SER A 23 5.46 -8.12 -12.65
N GLN A 24 5.96 -8.64 -13.77
CA GLN A 24 7.17 -8.12 -14.39
C GLN A 24 6.99 -6.68 -14.87
N ARG A 25 5.82 -6.35 -15.43
CA ARG A 25 5.48 -4.99 -15.83
C ARG A 25 5.49 -4.02 -14.64
N VAL A 26 4.84 -4.39 -13.53
CA VAL A 26 4.82 -3.56 -12.30
C VAL A 26 6.25 -3.35 -11.77
N ARG A 27 7.07 -4.41 -11.72
CA ARG A 27 8.47 -4.28 -11.31
C ARG A 27 9.26 -3.34 -12.22
N ARG A 28 9.05 -3.39 -13.54
CA ARG A 28 9.70 -2.49 -14.50
C ARG A 28 9.29 -1.04 -14.28
N GLU A 29 7.99 -0.76 -14.17
CA GLU A 29 7.48 0.61 -13.92
C GLU A 29 8.03 1.19 -12.60
N MET A 30 8.24 0.34 -11.60
CA MET A 30 8.86 0.72 -10.33
C MET A 30 10.36 1.03 -10.46
N ILE A 31 11.11 0.22 -11.19
CA ILE A 31 12.53 0.50 -11.51
C ILE A 31 12.64 1.85 -12.22
N ASP A 32 11.79 2.10 -13.22
CA ASP A 32 11.79 3.35 -13.98
C ASP A 32 11.51 4.56 -13.07
N THR A 33 10.60 4.40 -12.10
CA THR A 33 10.30 5.43 -11.10
C THR A 33 11.48 5.72 -10.17
N LEU A 34 12.17 4.68 -9.69
CA LEU A 34 13.34 4.83 -8.81
C LEU A 34 14.50 5.54 -9.55
N VAL A 35 14.73 5.18 -10.80
CA VAL A 35 15.75 5.82 -11.65
C VAL A 35 15.39 7.27 -11.94
N ALA A 36 14.13 7.56 -12.30
CA ALA A 36 13.68 8.91 -12.62
C ALA A 36 13.77 9.88 -11.44
N ASN A 37 13.63 9.38 -10.21
CA ASN A 37 13.77 10.18 -8.99
C ASN A 37 15.25 10.47 -8.61
N GLY A 38 16.22 10.02 -9.42
CA GLY A 38 17.61 10.49 -9.40
C GLY A 38 18.48 9.92 -8.28
N GLY A 39 18.05 8.84 -7.62
CA GLY A 39 18.71 8.28 -6.43
C GLY A 39 19.57 7.04 -6.67
N VAL A 40 19.43 6.35 -7.81
CA VAL A 40 20.03 5.02 -8.03
C VAL A 40 20.21 4.73 -9.52
N SER A 41 21.24 3.96 -9.89
CA SER A 41 21.43 3.51 -11.28
C SER A 41 20.36 2.47 -11.65
N ALA A 42 20.06 2.30 -12.94
CA ALA A 42 19.10 1.27 -13.38
C ALA A 42 19.51 -0.15 -12.95
N ALA A 43 20.81 -0.47 -13.00
CA ALA A 43 21.34 -1.76 -12.59
C ALA A 43 21.21 -2.00 -11.08
N ASP A 44 21.41 -0.96 -10.27
CA ASP A 44 21.25 -1.05 -8.83
C ASP A 44 19.76 -1.16 -8.45
N ALA A 45 18.88 -0.37 -9.08
CA ALA A 45 17.43 -0.48 -8.91
C ALA A 45 16.92 -1.88 -9.29
N GLU A 46 17.37 -2.43 -10.42
CA GLU A 46 17.04 -3.79 -10.83
C GLU A 46 17.46 -4.82 -9.77
N ARG A 47 18.68 -4.71 -9.23
CA ARG A 47 19.18 -5.60 -8.18
C ARG A 47 18.34 -5.49 -6.92
N GLU A 48 17.99 -4.27 -6.51
CA GLU A 48 17.23 -3.96 -5.31
C GLU A 48 15.78 -4.46 -5.39
N ILE A 49 15.14 -4.36 -6.56
CA ILE A 49 13.78 -4.86 -6.78
C ILE A 49 13.77 -6.38 -6.99
N ALA A 50 14.80 -6.96 -7.59
CA ALA A 50 14.90 -8.40 -7.83
C ALA A 50 15.16 -9.20 -6.55
N SER A 51 15.92 -8.65 -5.59
CA SER A 51 16.23 -9.33 -4.34
C SER A 51 15.12 -9.27 -3.30
N ARG A 52 14.11 -8.42 -3.49
CA ARG A 52 13.02 -8.22 -2.53
C ARG A 52 11.89 -9.23 -2.68
N ASP A 53 11.49 -9.79 -1.55
CA ASP A 53 10.21 -10.46 -1.36
C ASP A 53 9.21 -9.46 -0.76
N PHE A 54 8.49 -8.75 -1.63
CA PHE A 54 7.55 -7.73 -1.20
C PHE A 54 6.37 -8.29 -0.39
N ALA A 55 5.95 -9.53 -0.65
CA ALA A 55 4.85 -10.13 0.10
C ALA A 55 5.29 -10.46 1.53
N ALA A 56 6.48 -11.06 1.69
CA ALA A 56 7.04 -11.33 3.02
C ALA A 56 7.29 -10.03 3.81
N THR A 57 7.84 -8.99 3.17
CA THR A 57 8.03 -7.70 3.84
C THR A 57 6.70 -7.03 4.18
N PHE A 58 5.68 -7.15 3.34
CA PHE A 58 4.34 -6.66 3.67
C PHE A 58 3.80 -7.35 4.93
N GLU A 59 3.92 -8.68 5.00
CA GLU A 59 3.47 -9.45 6.17
C GLU A 59 4.22 -9.06 7.44
N ARG A 60 5.52 -8.72 7.35
CA ARG A 60 6.30 -8.17 8.47
C ARG A 60 5.66 -6.91 9.06
N PHE A 61 5.18 -5.99 8.23
CA PHE A 61 4.59 -4.74 8.68
C PHE A 61 3.12 -4.86 9.09
N PHE A 62 2.34 -5.65 8.37
CA PHE A 62 0.87 -5.61 8.45
C PHE A 62 0.22 -6.93 8.85
N GLY A 63 0.97 -8.03 8.92
CA GLY A 63 0.43 -9.35 9.24
C GLY A 63 -0.23 -9.40 10.62
N ALA A 64 0.35 -8.74 11.62
CA ALA A 64 -0.25 -8.63 12.96
C ALA A 64 -1.59 -7.87 13.00
N MET A 65 -1.85 -7.03 11.97
CA MET A 65 -3.13 -6.32 11.79
C MET A 65 -4.14 -7.17 11.01
N GLY A 66 -3.75 -8.34 10.50
CA GLY A 66 -4.60 -9.23 9.72
C GLY A 66 -4.82 -8.78 8.27
N LEU A 67 -3.91 -7.98 7.71
CA LEU A 67 -3.94 -7.59 6.29
C LEU A 67 -3.14 -8.59 5.46
N SER A 68 -3.68 -8.99 4.30
CA SER A 68 -3.01 -9.88 3.36
C SER A 68 -2.43 -9.12 2.15
N PRO A 69 -1.22 -9.48 1.68
CA PRO A 69 -0.67 -8.94 0.43
C PRO A 69 -1.45 -9.41 -0.82
N HIS A 70 -2.34 -10.39 -0.68
CA HIS A 70 -3.05 -11.02 -1.80
C HIS A 70 -4.50 -10.53 -1.96
N ARG A 71 -4.94 -9.58 -1.13
CA ARG A 71 -6.30 -9.01 -1.20
C ARG A 71 -6.22 -7.51 -1.47
N LEU A 72 -6.96 -7.05 -2.47
CA LEU A 72 -6.91 -5.66 -2.90
C LEU A 72 -7.30 -4.65 -1.80
N PRO A 73 -8.41 -4.82 -1.05
CA PRO A 73 -8.76 -3.92 0.05
C PRO A 73 -7.69 -3.86 1.15
N ASP A 74 -7.02 -4.98 1.42
CA ASP A 74 -5.98 -5.07 2.44
C ASP A 74 -4.74 -4.28 2.02
N VAL A 75 -4.36 -4.38 0.75
CA VAL A 75 -3.26 -3.58 0.18
C VAL A 75 -3.59 -2.09 0.15
N PHE A 76 -4.81 -1.70 -0.23
CA PHE A 76 -5.24 -0.31 -0.16
C PHE A 76 -5.21 0.23 1.28
N ALA A 77 -5.67 -0.57 2.24
CA ALA A 77 -5.61 -0.21 3.65
C ALA A 77 -4.16 -0.03 4.11
N ALA A 78 -3.30 -1.01 3.84
CA ALA A 78 -1.88 -0.96 4.18
C ALA A 78 -1.19 0.27 3.58
N HIS A 79 -1.46 0.59 2.31
CA HIS A 79 -0.91 1.77 1.66
C HIS A 79 -1.34 3.07 2.34
N LEU A 80 -2.63 3.21 2.66
CA LEU A 80 -3.11 4.37 3.41
C LEU A 80 -2.42 4.48 4.78
N LEU A 81 -2.35 3.37 5.52
CA LEU A 81 -1.74 3.32 6.85
C LEU A 81 -0.25 3.67 6.80
N ALA A 82 0.49 3.15 5.82
CA ALA A 82 1.89 3.48 5.57
C ALA A 82 2.05 4.98 5.34
N MET A 83 1.33 5.54 4.36
CA MET A 83 1.43 6.96 4.01
C MET A 83 1.00 7.86 5.17
N TRP A 84 -0.07 7.52 5.88
CA TRP A 84 -0.49 8.26 7.07
C TRP A 84 0.59 8.24 8.15
N SER A 85 1.19 7.08 8.42
CA SER A 85 2.26 6.95 9.42
C SER A 85 3.49 7.79 9.06
N ILE A 86 3.85 7.86 7.78
CA ILE A 86 4.94 8.71 7.26
C ILE A 86 4.59 10.19 7.38
N VAL A 87 3.40 10.60 6.95
CA VAL A 87 2.98 12.02 7.01
C VAL A 87 2.92 12.53 8.45
N HIS A 88 2.41 11.71 9.37
CA HIS A 88 2.28 12.08 10.79
C HIS A 88 3.52 11.75 11.61
N GLN A 89 4.52 11.07 11.03
CA GLN A 89 5.74 10.61 11.71
C GLN A 89 5.44 9.75 12.95
N GLN A 90 4.38 8.95 12.88
CA GLN A 90 3.91 8.07 13.97
C GLN A 90 4.08 6.60 13.61
N SER A 91 4.06 5.71 14.59
CA SER A 91 4.01 4.27 14.34
C SER A 91 2.77 3.92 13.52
N LEU A 92 2.79 2.74 12.88
CA LEU A 92 1.59 2.22 12.25
C LEU A 92 0.45 2.09 13.29
N PRO A 93 -0.80 2.37 12.90
CA PRO A 93 -1.96 2.18 13.77
C PRO A 93 -2.17 0.71 14.18
N ASP A 94 -3.01 0.50 15.19
CA ASP A 94 -3.34 -0.86 15.66
C ASP A 94 -4.29 -1.63 14.71
N ARG A 95 -4.53 -2.89 15.06
CA ARG A 95 -5.40 -3.80 14.31
C ARG A 95 -6.85 -3.28 14.18
N VAL A 96 -7.39 -2.62 15.20
CA VAL A 96 -8.78 -2.14 15.18
C VAL A 96 -8.93 -1.01 14.17
N VAL A 97 -7.95 -0.11 14.12
CA VAL A 97 -7.91 0.95 13.11
C VAL A 97 -7.71 0.37 11.71
N ALA A 98 -6.81 -0.59 11.55
CA ALA A 98 -6.56 -1.24 10.27
C ALA A 98 -7.82 -1.95 9.72
N GLU A 99 -8.57 -2.64 10.58
CA GLU A 99 -9.83 -3.29 10.21
C GLU A 99 -10.91 -2.28 9.79
N GLY A 100 -11.01 -1.14 10.48
CA GLY A 100 -11.90 -0.05 10.09
C GLY A 100 -11.59 0.49 8.69
N VAL A 101 -10.30 0.74 8.41
CA VAL A 101 -9.83 1.21 7.10
C VAL A 101 -10.08 0.15 6.01
N ARG A 102 -9.75 -1.12 6.27
CA ARG A 102 -10.02 -2.24 5.35
C ARG A 102 -11.49 -2.30 4.97
N THR A 103 -12.39 -2.28 5.95
CA THR A 103 -13.85 -2.35 5.73
C THR A 103 -14.36 -1.18 4.88
N GLN A 104 -13.79 0.00 5.08
CA GLN A 104 -14.11 1.16 4.26
C GLN A 104 -13.66 0.97 2.80
N PHE A 105 -12.44 0.45 2.56
CA PHE A 105 -11.98 0.15 1.21
C PHE A 105 -12.75 -0.98 0.55
N GLU A 106 -13.12 -2.04 1.28
CA GLU A 106 -14.01 -3.08 0.77
C GLU A 106 -15.32 -2.48 0.26
N THR A 107 -15.90 -1.53 1.00
CA THR A 107 -17.13 -0.83 0.59
C THR A 107 -16.91 0.04 -0.65
N LEU A 108 -15.82 0.82 -0.67
CA LEU A 108 -15.49 1.70 -1.81
C LEU A 108 -15.24 0.90 -3.09
N LEU A 109 -14.57 -0.25 -2.99
CA LEU A 109 -14.18 -1.07 -4.13
C LEU A 109 -15.35 -1.85 -4.75
N ARG A 110 -16.41 -2.18 -4.01
CA ARG A 110 -17.60 -2.89 -4.55
C ARG A 110 -18.23 -2.18 -5.76
N GLY A 111 -18.15 -0.85 -5.80
CA GLY A 111 -18.68 -0.03 -6.89
C GLY A 111 -17.70 0.26 -8.02
N ARG A 112 -16.44 -0.17 -7.89
CA ARG A 112 -15.34 0.25 -8.76
C ARG A 112 -15.04 -0.75 -9.88
N PRO A 113 -14.94 -0.31 -11.15
CA PRO A 113 -14.59 -1.21 -12.26
C PRO A 113 -13.24 -1.91 -12.07
N GLU A 114 -12.27 -1.23 -11.45
CA GLU A 114 -10.92 -1.76 -11.24
C GLU A 114 -10.93 -2.99 -10.33
N ALA A 115 -11.87 -3.05 -9.39
CA ALA A 115 -12.04 -4.20 -8.51
C ALA A 115 -12.66 -5.42 -9.22
N ARG A 116 -13.31 -5.24 -10.37
CA ARG A 116 -13.96 -6.34 -11.11
C ARG A 116 -13.04 -7.02 -12.11
N ASN A 117 -12.07 -6.28 -12.65
CA ASN A 117 -11.12 -6.80 -13.62
C ASN A 117 -9.87 -7.37 -12.91
N ALA A 118 -9.58 -8.65 -13.12
CA ALA A 118 -8.48 -9.36 -12.45
C ALA A 118 -7.10 -8.78 -12.78
N GLU A 119 -6.85 -8.40 -14.03
CA GLU A 119 -5.60 -7.75 -14.45
C GLU A 119 -5.44 -6.40 -13.75
N GLN A 120 -6.50 -5.58 -13.69
CA GLN A 120 -6.46 -4.29 -12.99
C GLN A 120 -6.24 -4.46 -11.48
N ARG A 121 -6.89 -5.46 -10.85
CA ARG A 121 -6.64 -5.78 -9.44
C ARG A 121 -5.18 -6.14 -9.21
N GLN A 122 -4.58 -6.92 -10.11
CA GLN A 122 -3.18 -7.30 -9.99
C GLN A 122 -2.24 -6.11 -10.15
N LEU A 123 -2.39 -5.35 -11.23
CA LEU A 123 -1.55 -4.19 -11.51
C LEU A 123 -1.59 -3.16 -10.37
N ILE A 124 -2.80 -2.80 -9.92
CA ILE A 124 -2.97 -1.81 -8.84
C ILE A 124 -2.52 -2.38 -7.49
N GLY A 125 -2.89 -3.63 -7.20
CA GLY A 125 -2.53 -4.30 -5.96
C GLY A 125 -1.02 -4.41 -5.80
N GLU A 126 -0.31 -4.94 -6.81
CA GLU A 126 1.13 -5.07 -6.73
C GLU A 126 1.85 -3.71 -6.68
N ALA A 127 1.38 -2.71 -7.43
CA ALA A 127 1.98 -1.37 -7.40
C ALA A 127 1.88 -0.74 -6.00
N LEU A 128 0.69 -0.77 -5.39
CA LEU A 128 0.47 -0.23 -4.05
C LEU A 128 1.21 -1.03 -2.98
N LEU A 129 1.25 -2.35 -3.10
CA LEU A 129 2.00 -3.23 -2.21
C LEU A 129 3.48 -2.84 -2.21
N CYS A 130 4.08 -2.72 -3.39
CA CYS A 130 5.50 -2.38 -3.50
C CYS A 130 5.76 -0.94 -3.00
N GLU A 131 4.95 0.04 -3.37
CA GLU A 131 5.10 1.43 -2.90
C GLU A 131 5.04 1.52 -1.37
N SER A 132 4.13 0.77 -0.75
CA SER A 132 3.97 0.75 0.71
C SER A 132 5.19 0.16 1.40
N VAL A 133 5.69 -0.98 0.90
CA VAL A 133 6.88 -1.65 1.44
C VAL A 133 8.11 -0.76 1.32
N LEU A 134 8.40 -0.25 0.12
CA LEU A 134 9.58 0.59 -0.10
C LEU A 134 9.56 1.85 0.77
N SER A 135 8.39 2.47 0.91
CA SER A 135 8.27 3.70 1.71
C SER A 135 8.46 3.43 3.20
N LEU A 136 8.03 2.28 3.71
CA LEU A 136 8.23 1.91 5.11
C LEU A 136 9.67 1.50 5.39
N GLU A 137 10.31 0.73 4.51
CA GLU A 137 11.74 0.40 4.65
C GLU A 137 12.61 1.66 4.62
N ALA A 138 12.40 2.55 3.65
CA ALA A 138 13.12 3.82 3.57
C ALA A 138 12.91 4.68 4.84
N ARG A 139 11.72 4.59 5.45
CA ARG A 139 11.43 5.29 6.69
C ARG A 139 12.17 4.65 7.87
N GLU A 140 12.14 3.33 8.00
CA GLU A 140 12.90 2.62 9.05
C GLU A 140 14.39 2.96 8.96
N ASP A 141 14.95 2.99 7.75
CA ASP A 141 16.36 3.36 7.51
C ASP A 141 16.64 4.82 7.90
N ALA A 142 15.79 5.76 7.48
CA ALA A 142 15.92 7.17 7.87
C ALA A 142 15.80 7.38 9.39
N GLN A 143 14.90 6.63 10.05
CA GLN A 143 14.77 6.63 11.51
C GLN A 143 16.02 6.07 12.20
N ALA A 144 16.57 4.95 11.70
CA ALA A 144 17.78 4.34 12.24
C ALA A 144 19.01 5.28 12.13
N ARG A 145 19.04 6.16 11.12
CA ARG A 145 20.08 7.18 10.93
C ARG A 145 19.81 8.51 11.65
N ASP A 146 18.67 8.67 12.34
CA ASP A 146 18.15 9.95 12.85
C ASP A 146 18.15 11.07 11.78
N ASP A 147 17.90 10.72 10.50
CA ASP A 147 17.85 11.68 9.40
C ASP A 147 16.49 12.38 9.35
N ARG A 148 16.34 13.38 10.21
CA ARG A 148 15.11 14.18 10.30
C ARG A 148 14.78 14.93 9.02
N LYS A 149 15.78 15.25 8.20
CA LYS A 149 15.57 15.97 6.94
C LYS A 149 14.93 15.04 5.92
N GLU A 150 15.46 13.83 5.78
CA GLU A 150 14.88 12.79 4.91
C GLU A 150 13.46 12.44 5.36
N LEU A 151 13.23 12.23 6.66
CA LEU A 151 11.89 11.96 7.20
C LEU A 151 10.89 13.08 6.86
N ALA A 152 11.29 14.35 6.99
CA ALA A 152 10.43 15.48 6.61
C ALA A 152 10.16 15.52 5.10
N GLN A 153 11.15 15.24 4.26
CA GLN A 153 10.98 15.16 2.80
C GLN A 153 10.04 14.03 2.40
N MET A 154 10.15 12.87 3.05
CA MET A 154 9.22 11.75 2.86
C MET A 154 7.79 12.14 3.24
N ALA A 155 7.58 12.83 4.37
CA ALA A 155 6.26 13.29 4.78
C ALA A 155 5.63 14.25 3.74
N GLU A 156 6.39 15.21 3.22
CA GLU A 156 5.88 16.11 2.17
C GLU A 156 5.57 15.38 0.87
N SER A 157 6.44 14.46 0.43
CA SER A 157 6.22 13.68 -0.78
C SER A 157 5.01 12.76 -0.67
N ALA A 158 4.86 12.04 0.45
CA ALA A 158 3.69 11.20 0.72
C ALA A 158 2.39 12.04 0.73
N GLN A 159 2.38 13.19 1.41
CA GLN A 159 1.21 14.08 1.41
C GLN A 159 0.88 14.60 0.00
N ARG A 160 1.87 15.02 -0.79
CA ARG A 160 1.65 15.50 -2.16
C ARG A 160 1.09 14.39 -3.05
N ASN A 161 1.70 13.21 -3.02
CA ASN A 161 1.28 12.08 -3.85
C ASN A 161 -0.15 11.63 -3.51
N MET A 162 -0.48 11.50 -2.23
CA MET A 162 -1.82 11.12 -1.78
C MET A 162 -2.88 12.15 -2.17
N LEU A 163 -2.55 13.45 -2.11
CA LEU A 163 -3.47 14.50 -2.53
C LEU A 163 -3.67 14.51 -4.05
N GLN A 164 -2.59 14.41 -4.83
CA GLN A 164 -2.65 14.51 -6.29
C GLN A 164 -3.22 13.26 -6.96
N ARG A 165 -2.86 12.07 -6.49
CA ARG A 165 -3.23 10.80 -7.12
C ARG A 165 -4.53 10.22 -6.55
N GLN A 166 -4.76 10.39 -5.26
CA GLN A 166 -5.91 9.76 -4.57
C GLN A 166 -6.92 10.79 -4.03
N GLY A 167 -6.64 12.09 -4.12
CA GLY A 167 -7.51 13.14 -3.59
C GLY A 167 -7.58 13.18 -2.06
N ILE A 168 -6.68 12.48 -1.36
CA ILE A 168 -6.71 12.34 0.10
C ILE A 168 -5.73 13.33 0.74
N ASN A 169 -6.27 14.24 1.56
CA ASN A 169 -5.45 15.11 2.40
C ASN A 169 -5.12 14.43 3.73
N LEU A 170 -3.99 13.73 3.81
CA LEU A 170 -3.57 13.00 5.00
C LEU A 170 -3.34 13.89 6.22
N ARG A 171 -2.87 15.13 6.05
CA ARG A 171 -2.76 16.10 7.16
C ARG A 171 -4.11 16.46 7.77
N LYS A 172 -5.20 16.34 7.00
CA LYS A 172 -6.58 16.56 7.45
C LYS A 172 -7.34 15.24 7.61
N THR A 173 -6.64 14.13 7.81
CA THR A 173 -7.25 12.81 7.98
C THR A 173 -6.96 12.27 9.37
N ARG A 174 -8.03 11.83 10.06
CA ARG A 174 -7.96 11.03 11.28
C ARG A 174 -8.35 9.60 10.97
N LEU A 175 -7.61 8.66 11.55
CA LEU A 175 -7.92 7.23 11.50
C LEU A 175 -8.62 6.80 12.79
N GLY A 176 -9.48 5.81 12.72
CA GLY A 176 -10.17 5.22 13.86
C GLY A 176 -10.84 3.89 13.50
N ALA A 177 -11.56 3.30 14.45
CA ALA A 177 -12.22 2.00 14.29
C ALA A 177 -13.25 1.95 13.14
N GLN A 178 -13.77 3.11 12.70
CA GLN A 178 -14.70 3.21 11.56
C GLN A 178 -13.98 3.54 10.24
N GLY A 179 -12.65 3.52 10.22
CA GLY A 179 -11.82 3.91 9.08
C GLY A 179 -11.34 5.35 9.11
N MET A 180 -11.09 5.90 7.93
CA MET A 180 -10.61 7.26 7.71
C MET A 180 -11.75 8.27 7.64
N ARG A 181 -11.57 9.40 8.34
CA ARG A 181 -12.47 10.55 8.33
C ARG A 181 -11.69 11.86 8.25
N ARG A 182 -12.35 12.91 7.77
CA ARG A 182 -11.78 14.26 7.80
C ARG A 182 -11.65 14.73 9.26
N ALA A 183 -10.50 15.32 9.58
CA ALA A 183 -10.16 15.86 10.90
C ALA A 183 -10.93 17.14 11.23
#